data_AF-A0A8J4U4Q8-F1
#
_entry.id   AF-A0A8J4U4Q8-F1
#
_cell.length_a   1.000
_cell.length_b   1.000
_cell.length_c   1.000
_cell.angle_alpha   90.00
_cell.angle_beta   90.00
_cell.angle_gamma   90.00
#
_symmetry.space_group_name_H-M   'P 1'
#
loop_
_entity.id
_entity.type
_entity.pdbx_description
1 polymer ?
#
loop_
_entity_poly.entity_id
_entity_poly.type
_entity_poly.pdbx_seq_one_letter_code
_entity_poly.pdbx_strand_id
1 'polypeptide(L)'
;HYTAGISVGAANMYLRIQDNLTVLWRTLYHQGYFWQPVTVQLGRQTKPFHILLSKLSLGVYDGISALDDITFHNCSLPQPMDKCPTPEYFHCGRSRACVDHLKLCDLVDDCGDGTDEENC
;
A
#
# COMPACT_ATOMS: atom_id res chain seq x y z
N HIS A 1 14.81 4.22 2.41
CA HIS A 1 15.52 3.29 3.31
C HIS A 1 17.02 3.55 3.29
N TYR A 2 17.72 3.24 4.37
CA TYR A 2 19.17 3.29 4.49
C TYR A 2 19.66 1.93 4.98
N THR A 3 20.67 1.33 4.37
CA THR A 3 21.21 0.03 4.80
C THR A 3 22.71 -0.03 4.50
N ALA A 4 23.55 0.08 5.53
CA ALA A 4 25.00 0.12 5.38
C ALA A 4 25.74 -0.60 6.51
N GLY A 5 26.96 -1.09 6.24
CA GLY A 5 27.79 -1.87 7.17
C GLY A 5 28.12 -3.26 6.64
N ILE A 6 29.23 -3.84 7.12
CA ILE A 6 29.83 -5.08 6.59
C ILE A 6 28.93 -6.29 6.86
N SER A 7 28.28 -6.32 8.03
CA SER A 7 27.39 -7.40 8.50
C SER A 7 25.96 -6.91 8.70
N VAL A 8 25.53 -5.90 7.93
CA VAL A 8 24.19 -5.30 8.05
C VAL A 8 23.04 -6.28 7.81
N GLY A 9 23.30 -7.46 7.23
CA GLY A 9 22.29 -8.51 7.08
C GLY A 9 21.18 -8.12 6.09
N ALA A 10 19.92 -8.40 6.42
CA ALA A 10 18.77 -8.13 5.55
C ALA A 10 17.66 -7.38 6.30
N ALA A 11 16.82 -6.66 5.55
CA ALA A 11 15.55 -6.14 6.03
C ALA A 11 14.44 -6.48 5.04
N ASN A 12 13.27 -6.87 5.57
CA ASN A 12 12.10 -7.21 4.78
C ASN A 12 10.89 -6.38 5.22
N MET A 13 10.04 -6.08 4.26
CA MET A 13 8.71 -5.52 4.47
C MET A 13 7.66 -6.52 3.96
N TYR A 14 6.63 -6.76 4.77
CA TYR A 14 5.56 -7.68 4.46
C TYR A 14 4.20 -7.01 4.54
N LEU A 15 3.28 -7.44 3.68
CA LEU A 15 1.86 -7.21 3.79
C LEU A 15 1.23 -8.40 4.50
N ARG A 16 0.57 -8.15 5.63
CA ARG A 16 -0.20 -9.16 6.36
C ARG A 16 -1.69 -8.88 6.24
N ILE A 17 -2.44 -9.84 5.69
CA ILE A 17 -3.90 -9.81 5.62
C ILE A 17 -4.40 -11.09 6.29
N GLN A 18 -5.04 -10.96 7.45
CA GLN A 18 -5.38 -12.11 8.30
C GLN A 18 -4.12 -12.95 8.61
N ASP A 19 -4.06 -14.20 8.14
CA ASP A 19 -2.91 -15.11 8.30
C ASP A 19 -2.01 -15.21 7.06
N ASN A 20 -2.38 -14.53 5.97
CA ASN A 20 -1.56 -14.48 4.77
C ASN A 20 -0.48 -13.42 4.92
N LEU A 21 0.77 -13.81 4.65
CA LEU A 21 1.94 -12.94 4.70
C LEU A 21 2.60 -12.89 3.32
N THR A 22 2.59 -11.72 2.68
CA THR A 22 3.18 -11.48 1.37
C THR A 22 4.41 -10.59 1.51
N VAL A 23 5.51 -10.94 0.85
CA VAL A 23 6.70 -10.08 0.81
C VAL A 23 6.46 -8.93 -0.16
N LEU A 24 6.54 -7.69 0.33
CA LEU A 24 6.43 -6.48 -0.50
C LEU A 24 7.79 -6.00 -1.00
N TRP A 25 8.79 -6.07 -0.12
CA TRP A 25 10.13 -5.59 -0.41
C TRP A 25 11.16 -6.28 0.47
N ARG A 26 12.38 -6.40 -0.06
CA ARG A 26 13.54 -6.95 0.63
C ARG A 26 14.78 -6.20 0.20
N THR A 27 15.64 -5.91 1.16
CA THR A 27 17.03 -5.51 0.92
C THR A 27 17.99 -6.50 1.57
N LEU A 28 19.11 -6.74 0.90
CA LEU A 28 20.15 -7.66 1.32
C LEU A 28 21.48 -6.92 1.35
N TYR A 29 22.27 -7.12 2.40
CA TYR A 29 23.63 -6.60 2.54
C TYR A 29 23.71 -5.07 2.43
N HIS A 30 24.93 -4.55 2.29
CA HIS A 30 25.21 -3.13 2.13
C HIS A 30 24.63 -2.58 0.82
N GLN A 31 23.88 -1.48 0.93
CA GLN A 31 23.27 -0.78 -0.21
C GLN A 31 23.93 0.56 -0.55
N GLY A 32 24.92 0.99 0.24
CA GLY A 32 25.56 2.29 0.12
C GLY A 32 25.35 3.19 1.33
N TYR A 33 26.21 4.20 1.49
CA TYR A 33 26.11 5.22 2.53
C TYR A 33 25.19 6.38 2.13
N PHE A 34 23.99 6.07 1.61
CA PHE A 34 23.00 7.06 1.20
C PHE A 34 21.58 6.52 1.33
N TRP A 35 20.60 7.43 1.40
CA TRP A 35 19.18 7.08 1.43
C TRP A 35 18.70 6.67 0.03
N GLN A 36 18.02 5.53 -0.04
CA GLN A 36 17.45 4.98 -1.26
C GLN A 36 15.91 4.94 -1.18
N PRO A 37 15.19 5.62 -2.09
CA PRO A 37 13.73 5.55 -2.14
C PRO A 37 13.26 4.17 -2.60
N VAL A 38 12.10 3.74 -2.11
CA VAL A 38 11.47 2.47 -2.48
C VAL A 38 9.97 2.71 -2.65
N THR A 39 9.43 2.28 -3.78
CA THR A 39 8.00 2.27 -4.05
C THR A 39 7.55 0.84 -4.28
N VAL A 40 6.52 0.41 -3.53
CA VAL A 40 5.90 -0.92 -3.67
C VAL A 40 4.43 -0.76 -4.02
N GLN A 41 3.93 -1.63 -4.88
CA GLN A 41 2.51 -1.67 -5.22
C GLN A 41 1.80 -2.65 -4.30
N LEU A 42 0.82 -2.14 -3.53
CA LEU A 42 0.02 -2.98 -2.64
C LEU A 42 -1.16 -3.65 -3.36
N GLY A 43 -1.65 -3.04 -4.45
CA GLY A 43 -2.92 -3.42 -5.06
C GLY A 43 -4.12 -3.12 -4.14
N ARG A 44 -5.32 -3.50 -4.58
CA ARG A 44 -6.56 -3.28 -3.83
C ARG A 44 -6.64 -4.19 -2.61
N GLN A 45 -6.80 -3.59 -1.44
CA GLN A 45 -6.94 -4.30 -0.17
C GLN A 45 -8.36 -4.17 0.37
N THR A 46 -9.15 -5.24 0.24
CA THR A 46 -10.56 -5.29 0.66
C THR A 46 -10.75 -5.71 2.12
N LYS A 47 -9.66 -6.01 2.83
CA LYS A 47 -9.64 -6.42 4.23
C LYS A 47 -8.63 -5.57 5.00
N PRO A 48 -8.83 -5.36 6.32
CA PRO A 48 -7.81 -4.75 7.17
C PRO A 48 -6.48 -5.48 7.05
N PHE A 49 -5.41 -4.73 6.89
CA PHE A 49 -4.06 -5.25 6.68
C PHE A 49 -3.05 -4.56 7.60
N HIS A 50 -1.90 -5.20 7.77
CA HIS A 50 -0.76 -4.64 8.50
C HIS A 50 0.47 -4.64 7.59
N ILE A 51 1.29 -3.60 7.70
CA ILE A 51 2.64 -3.60 7.15
C ILE A 51 3.59 -4.02 8.26
N LEU A 52 4.32 -5.12 8.05
CA LEU A 52 5.27 -5.65 9.01
C LEU A 52 6.68 -5.42 8.51
N LEU A 53 7.55 -4.96 9.40
CA LEU A 53 8.97 -4.75 9.15
C LEU A 53 9.77 -5.77 9.96
N SER A 54 10.71 -6.44 9.31
CA SER A 54 11.62 -7.36 9.98
C SER A 54 13.06 -7.04 9.64
N LYS A 55 13.93 -7.12 10.64
CA LYS A 55 15.38 -7.04 10.50
C LYS A 55 15.99 -8.40 10.77
N LEU A 56 16.75 -8.93 9.83
CA LEU A 56 17.52 -10.17 9.95
C LEU A 56 19.00 -9.80 10.09
N SER A 57 19.62 -10.14 11.22
CA SER A 57 21.04 -9.88 11.50
C SER A 57 21.77 -11.21 11.72
N LEU A 58 22.95 -11.37 11.14
CA LEU A 58 23.70 -12.64 11.12
C LEU A 58 24.64 -12.82 12.34
N GLY A 59 24.19 -12.44 13.54
CA GLY A 59 24.96 -12.62 14.79
C GLY A 59 26.16 -11.69 14.99
N VAL A 60 26.54 -10.90 13.98
CA VAL A 60 27.56 -9.84 14.05
C VAL A 60 26.88 -8.48 13.86
N TYR A 61 27.06 -7.57 14.82
CA TYR A 61 26.42 -6.25 14.83
C TYR A 61 27.30 -5.17 14.19
N ASP A 62 27.62 -5.33 12.90
CA ASP A 62 28.32 -4.30 12.14
C ASP A 62 27.48 -3.84 10.95
N GLY A 63 26.58 -2.90 11.24
CA GLY A 63 25.75 -2.23 10.24
C GLY A 63 24.41 -1.71 10.77
N ILE A 64 23.83 -0.79 10.03
CA ILE A 64 22.61 -0.06 10.38
C ILE A 64 21.62 -0.18 9.23
N SER A 65 20.37 -0.48 9.58
CA SER A 65 19.21 -0.33 8.69
C SER A 65 18.25 0.68 9.28
N ALA A 66 17.82 1.65 8.48
CA ALA A 66 16.82 2.63 8.85
C ALA A 66 15.77 2.79 7.74
N LEU A 67 14.55 3.10 8.17
CA LEU A 67 13.40 3.36 7.31
C LEU A 67 12.79 4.67 7.80
N ASP A 68 12.39 5.53 6.88
CA ASP A 68 11.80 6.83 7.17
C ASP A 68 10.83 7.22 6.04
N ASP A 69 10.00 8.22 6.29
CA ASP A 69 9.06 8.82 5.32
C ASP A 69 8.10 7.82 4.66
N ILE A 70 7.58 6.87 5.44
CA ILE A 70 6.59 5.90 4.94
C ILE A 70 5.26 6.60 4.69
N THR A 71 4.85 6.64 3.43
CA THR A 71 3.62 7.30 2.97
C THR A 71 2.80 6.37 2.07
N PHE A 72 1.48 6.53 2.12
CA PHE A 72 0.55 5.86 1.22
C PHE A 72 0.06 6.87 0.18
N HIS A 73 0.37 6.65 -1.09
CA HIS A 73 -0.07 7.51 -2.18
C HIS A 73 -1.33 6.94 -2.83
N ASN A 74 -2.42 7.70 -2.85
CA ASN A 74 -3.69 7.35 -3.49
C ASN A 74 -4.25 5.96 -3.09
N CYS A 75 -4.02 5.53 -1.85
CA CYS A 75 -4.47 4.23 -1.36
C CYS A 75 -5.84 4.29 -0.65
N SER A 76 -6.36 5.49 -0.37
CA SER A 76 -7.66 5.67 0.28
C SER A 76 -8.79 5.63 -0.73
N LEU A 77 -9.86 4.93 -0.38
CA LEU A 77 -11.14 5.04 -1.07
C LEU A 77 -11.70 6.47 -0.96
N PRO A 78 -12.49 6.92 -1.96
CA PRO A 78 -13.20 8.19 -1.88
C PRO A 78 -14.10 8.25 -0.63
N GLN A 79 -14.17 9.43 -0.01
CA GLN A 79 -14.96 9.60 1.20
C GLN A 79 -16.47 9.63 0.90
N PRO A 80 -17.31 9.13 1.83
CA PRO A 80 -18.76 9.26 1.72
C PRO A 80 -19.18 10.73 1.64
N MET A 81 -20.14 11.02 0.76
CA MET A 81 -20.75 12.34 0.61
C MET A 81 -22.28 12.23 0.68
N ASP A 82 -22.95 13.28 1.13
CA ASP A 82 -24.41 13.27 1.15
C ASP A 82 -25.02 13.40 -0.25
N LYS A 83 -24.34 14.16 -1.12
CA LYS A 83 -24.71 14.41 -2.50
C LYS A 83 -23.45 14.65 -3.32
N CYS A 84 -23.43 14.12 -4.54
CA CYS A 84 -22.29 14.34 -5.44
C CYS A 84 -22.24 15.79 -5.99
N PRO A 85 -21.03 16.30 -6.29
CA PRO A 85 -20.85 17.72 -6.65
C PRO A 85 -21.51 18.10 -7.97
N THR A 86 -21.43 17.23 -8.97
CA THR A 86 -21.97 17.44 -10.32
C THR A 86 -22.74 16.20 -10.80
N PRO A 87 -23.59 16.33 -11.83
CA PRO A 87 -24.29 15.20 -12.45
C PRO A 87 -23.39 14.22 -13.20
N GLU A 88 -22.09 14.51 -13.32
CA GLU A 88 -21.08 13.65 -13.98
C GLU A 88 -20.56 12.55 -13.03
N TYR A 89 -20.95 12.59 -11.75
CA TYR A 89 -20.56 11.63 -10.74
C TYR A 89 -21.69 10.67 -10.42
N PHE A 90 -21.33 9.41 -10.28
CA PHE A 90 -22.18 8.35 -9.77
C PHE A 90 -22.07 8.29 -8.25
N HIS A 91 -23.22 8.20 -7.59
CA HIS A 91 -23.28 8.08 -6.13
C HIS A 91 -23.36 6.61 -5.74
N CYS A 92 -22.27 6.09 -5.19
CA CYS A 92 -22.13 4.68 -4.80
C CYS A 92 -23.20 4.26 -3.79
N GLY A 93 -23.72 3.05 -3.96
CA GLY A 93 -24.93 2.61 -3.27
C GLY A 93 -24.75 2.42 -1.76
N ARG A 94 -23.60 1.90 -1.31
CA ARG A 94 -23.35 1.55 0.11
C ARG A 94 -22.30 2.46 0.73
N SER A 95 -21.19 2.71 0.03
CA SER A 95 -20.11 3.58 0.49
C SER A 95 -20.50 5.05 0.49
N ARG A 96 -21.55 5.43 -0.27
CA ARG A 96 -21.98 6.82 -0.50
C ARG A 96 -20.86 7.70 -1.06
N ALA A 97 -19.81 7.11 -1.61
CA ALA A 97 -18.77 7.84 -2.31
C ALA A 97 -19.29 8.36 -3.65
N CYS A 98 -18.60 9.36 -4.19
CA CYS A 98 -18.86 9.86 -5.53
C CYS A 98 -17.69 9.49 -6.43
N VAL A 99 -17.97 8.75 -7.49
CA VAL A 99 -17.00 8.33 -8.51
C VAL A 99 -17.40 8.89 -9.87
N ASP A 100 -16.44 9.13 -10.74
CA ASP A 100 -16.70 9.65 -12.09
C ASP A 100 -17.51 8.63 -12.91
N HIS A 101 -18.46 9.07 -13.74
CA HIS A 101 -19.20 8.17 -14.64
C HIS A 101 -18.29 7.38 -15.60
N LEU A 102 -17.11 7.91 -15.94
CA LEU A 102 -16.12 7.22 -16.76
C LEU A 102 -15.48 6.00 -16.06
N LYS A 103 -15.64 5.89 -14.74
CA LYS A 103 -15.15 4.79 -13.91
C LYS A 103 -16.20 3.70 -13.69
N LEU A 104 -17.38 3.83 -14.27
CA LEU A 104 -18.38 2.78 -14.22
C LEU A 104 -18.01 1.68 -15.21
N CYS A 105 -18.11 0.43 -14.78
CA CYS A 105 -17.90 -0.75 -15.62
C CYS A 105 -16.48 -0.84 -16.19
N ASP A 106 -15.48 -0.38 -15.44
CA ASP A 106 -14.08 -0.39 -15.85
C ASP A 106 -13.28 -1.55 -15.23
N LEU A 107 -13.96 -2.45 -14.52
CA LEU A 107 -13.41 -3.59 -13.77
C LEU A 107 -12.58 -3.19 -12.54
N VAL A 108 -12.64 -1.93 -12.11
CA VAL A 108 -12.05 -1.40 -10.89
C VAL A 108 -13.16 -0.99 -9.93
N ASP A 109 -13.07 -1.44 -8.69
CA ASP A 109 -13.97 -0.97 -7.62
C ASP A 109 -13.45 0.35 -7.08
N ASP A 110 -13.91 1.44 -7.69
CA ASP A 110 -13.65 2.80 -7.25
C ASP A 110 -14.58 3.21 -6.11
N CYS A 111 -15.78 2.64 -6.04
CA CYS A 111 -16.70 2.88 -4.94
C CYS A 111 -16.22 2.29 -3.60
N GLY A 112 -15.36 1.27 -3.63
CA GLY A 112 -14.94 0.49 -2.48
C GLY A 112 -16.00 -0.49 -1.95
N ASP A 113 -17.17 -0.51 -2.58
CA ASP A 113 -18.31 -1.36 -2.26
C ASP A 113 -18.81 -2.20 -3.46
N GLY A 114 -18.17 -2.03 -4.62
CA GLY A 114 -18.43 -2.68 -5.90
C GLY A 114 -19.66 -2.19 -6.66
N THR A 115 -20.39 -1.18 -6.18
CA THR A 115 -21.68 -0.77 -6.77
C THR A 115 -21.55 -0.07 -8.12
N ASP A 116 -20.38 0.47 -8.44
CA ASP A 116 -19.99 0.95 -9.76
C ASP A 116 -19.90 -0.16 -10.82
N GLU A 117 -19.77 -1.42 -10.40
CA GLU A 117 -19.57 -2.58 -11.28
C GLU A 117 -20.78 -3.55 -11.34
N GLU A 118 -21.90 -3.24 -10.68
CA GLU A 118 -23.05 -4.16 -10.53
C GLU A 118 -24.03 -4.20 -11.72
N ASN A 119 -24.06 -3.18 -12.59
CA ASN A 119 -25.05 -3.07 -13.68
C ASN A 119 -24.43 -2.56 -15.00
N CYS A 120 -23.48 -3.35 -15.47
CA CYS A 120 -22.93 -3.33 -16.82
C CYS A 120 -23.69 -4.35 -17.69
#